data_AF-A0A6B3HTL4-F1
#
_entry.id   AF-A0A6B3HTL4-F1
#
_cell.length_a   1.000
_cell.length_b   1.000
_cell.length_c   1.000
_cell.angle_alpha   90.00
_cell.angle_beta   90.00
_cell.angle_gamma   90.00
#
_symmetry.space_group_name_H-M   'P 1'
#
loop_
_entity.id
_entity.type
_entity.pdbx_description
1 polymer ?
#
loop_
_entity_poly.entity_id
_entity_poly.type
_entity_poly.pdbx_seq_one_letter_code
_entity_poly.pdbx_strand_id
1 'polypeptide(L)' 'AFYPSPAGATESELDPATWDAVIGSTRLAGLLQDDVEALLLHAERGKPATCTLVPIDVCYELVGRMRLHWKG' A
#
# COMPACT_ATOMS: atom_id res chain seq x y z
N ALA A 1 6.81 -5.04 0.64
CA ALA A 1 5.64 -4.20 0.27
C ALA A 1 5.15 -4.57 -1.12
N PHE A 2 3.91 -4.23 -1.48
CA PHE A 2 3.35 -4.55 -2.79
C PHE A 2 2.93 -3.30 -3.53
N TYR A 3 3.39 -3.16 -4.78
CA TYR A 3 2.91 -2.13 -5.69
C TYR A 3 1.80 -2.70 -6.55
N PRO A 4 0.59 -2.10 -6.55
CA PRO A 4 -0.47 -2.56 -7.43
C PRO A 4 -0.13 -2.19 -8.87
N SER A 5 -0.18 -3.17 -9.78
CA SER A 5 0.13 -2.98 -11.19
C SER A 5 -0.81 -3.79 -12.10
N PRO A 6 -0.86 -3.47 -13.40
CA PRO A 6 -1.60 -4.28 -14.39
C PRO A 6 -1.10 -5.72 -14.50
N ALA A 7 0.13 -6.00 -14.10
CA ALA A 7 0.68 -7.35 -14.07
C ALA A 7 0.41 -8.08 -12.74
N GLY A 8 -0.13 -7.38 -11.73
CA GLY A 8 -0.43 -7.90 -10.39
C GLY A 8 0.14 -7.05 -9.26
N ALA A 9 0.04 -7.58 -8.03
CA ALA A 9 0.78 -7.05 -6.90
C ALA A 9 2.26 -7.39 -7.11
N THR A 10 3.06 -6.40 -7.48
CA THR A 10 4.50 -6.57 -7.63
C THR A 10 5.14 -6.44 -6.25
N GLU A 11 5.80 -7.50 -5.80
CA GLU A 11 6.57 -7.46 -4.58
C GLU A 11 7.76 -6.50 -4.74
N SER A 12 7.94 -5.65 -3.75
CA SER A 12 9.10 -4.78 -3.60
C SER A 12 9.60 -4.96 -2.19
N GLU A 13 10.88 -5.29 -2.07
CA GLU A 13 11.59 -5.11 -0.83
C GLU A 13 11.50 -3.64 -0.44
N LEU A 14 11.14 -3.40 0.81
CA LEU A 14 11.14 -2.05 1.37
C LEU A 14 12.39 -1.96 2.25
N ASP A 15 13.18 -0.92 2.05
CA ASP A 15 14.31 -0.64 2.95
C ASP A 15 13.78 -0.49 4.39
N PRO A 16 14.33 -1.23 5.37
CA PRO A 16 13.92 -1.14 6.78
C PRO A 16 13.86 0.30 7.31
N ALA A 17 14.78 1.18 6.89
CA ALA A 17 14.76 2.58 7.32
C ALA A 17 13.54 3.35 6.78
N THR A 18 13.08 3.01 5.57
CA THR A 18 11.86 3.56 4.98
C THR A 18 10.62 3.00 5.69
N TRP A 19 10.66 1.73 6.11
CA TRP A 19 9.59 1.10 6.87
C TRP A 19 9.40 1.78 8.22
N ASP A 20 10.49 1.99 8.96
CA ASP A 20 10.47 2.67 10.26
C ASP A 20 9.99 4.12 10.15
N ALA A 21 10.33 4.83 9.08
CA ALA A 21 9.84 6.19 8.85
C ALA A 21 8.31 6.21 8.61
N VAL A 22 7.73 5.19 8.00
CA VAL A 22 6.29 5.08 7.72
C VAL A 22 5.51 4.57 8.93
N ILE A 23 6.03 3.54 9.62
CA ILE A 23 5.40 2.98 10.82
C ILE A 23 5.56 3.92 12.01
N GLY A 24 6.75 4.49 12.21
CA GLY A 24 7.03 5.42 13.30
C GLY A 24 6.32 6.77 13.18
N SER A 25 5.82 7.14 11.99
CA SER A 25 5.15 8.42 11.75
C SER A 25 3.63 8.38 11.91
N THR A 26 3.01 7.20 12.04
CA THR A 26 1.54 7.10 12.10
C THR A 26 1.07 6.16 13.21
N ARG A 27 0.14 6.64 14.05
CA ARG A 27 -0.52 5.82 15.09
C ARG A 27 -1.21 4.58 14.51
N LEU A 28 -1.63 4.64 13.24
CA LEU A 28 -2.27 3.55 12.51
C LEU A 28 -1.36 2.33 12.35
N ALA A 29 -0.05 2.52 12.21
CA ALA A 29 0.87 1.41 12.04
C ALA A 29 1.02 0.55 13.31
N GLY A 30 0.80 1.14 14.50
CA GLY A 30 0.74 0.39 15.76
C GLY A 30 -0.57 -0.35 15.99
N LEU A 31 -1.57 -0.17 15.11
CA LEU A 31 -2.84 -0.89 15.13
C LEU A 31 -2.91 -1.99 14.08
N LEU A 32 -1.92 -2.05 13.17
CA LEU A 32 -1.87 -2.97 12.06
C LEU A 32 -1.89 -4.41 12.57
N GLN A 33 -2.93 -5.16 12.18
CA GLN A 33 -2.97 -6.60 12.39
C GLN A 33 -2.39 -7.34 11.18
N ASP A 34 -1.33 -8.12 11.42
CA ASP A 34 -0.70 -8.97 10.40
C ASP A 34 -1.72 -9.91 9.74
N ASP A 35 -1.57 -10.08 8.42
CA ASP A 35 -2.42 -10.90 7.55
C ASP A 35 -3.92 -10.53 7.52
N VAL A 36 -4.32 -9.42 8.13
CA VAL A 36 -5.72 -8.94 8.15
C VAL A 36 -5.84 -7.53 7.59
N GLU A 37 -4.93 -6.64 7.99
CA GLU A 37 -4.95 -5.24 7.62
C GLU A 37 -3.68 -4.87 6.83
N ALA A 38 -3.79 -3.78 6.07
CA ALA A 38 -2.71 -3.24 5.27
C ALA A 38 -2.70 -1.71 5.35
N LEU A 39 -1.49 -1.14 5.31
CA LEU A 39 -1.30 0.29 5.08
C LEU A 39 -1.30 0.55 3.56
N LEU A 40 -2.31 1.27 3.08
CA LEU A 40 -2.38 1.74 1.70
C LEU A 40 -1.74 3.14 1.63
N LEU A 41 -0.60 3.21 0.95
CA LEU A 41 0.09 4.47 0.68
C LEU A 41 -0.29 4.99 -0.72
N HIS A 42 -0.67 6.26 -0.77
CA HIS A 42 -0.94 6.97 -2.02
C HIS A 42 -0.08 8.22 -2.08
N ALA A 43 0.75 8.32 -3.13
CA ALA A 43 1.63 9.45 -3.35
C ALA A 43 1.37 10.06 -4.74
N GLU A 44 1.06 11.35 -4.76
CA GLU A 44 0.92 12.14 -5.99
C GLU A 44 2.03 13.18 -6.06
N ARG A 45 2.55 13.42 -7.27
CA ARG A 45 3.60 14.43 -7.47
C ARG A 45 3.10 15.81 -7.02
N GLY A 46 3.83 16.42 -6.10
CA GLY A 46 3.52 17.76 -5.57
C GLY A 46 2.48 17.78 -4.44
N LYS A 47 2.04 16.61 -3.95
CA LYS A 47 1.15 16.50 -2.77
C LYS A 47 1.81 15.68 -1.67
N PRO A 48 1.46 15.91 -0.39
CA PRO A 48 1.84 15.02 0.69
C PRO A 48 1.33 13.60 0.42
N ALA A 49 2.15 12.60 0.71
CA ALA A 49 1.69 11.22 0.69
C ALA A 49 0.62 11.01 1.77
N THR A 50 -0.40 10.22 1.45
CA THR A 50 -1.41 9.80 2.41
C THR A 50 -1.23 8.33 2.73
N CYS A 51 -1.56 7.96 3.97
CA CYS A 51 -1.46 6.60 4.48
C CYS A 51 -2.79 6.27 5.18
N THR A 52 -3.41 5.16 4.77
CA THR A 52 -4.71 4.72 5.31
C THR A 52 -4.62 3.24 5.70
N LEU A 53 -5.17 2.88 6.86
CA LEU A 53 -5.33 1.50 7.28
C LEU A 53 -6.60 0.91 6.65
N VAL A 54 -6.47 -0.19 5.93
CA VAL A 54 -7.58 -0.86 5.23
C VAL A 54 -7.49 -2.38 5.45
N PRO A 55 -8.60 -3.14 5.30
CA PRO A 55 -8.53 -4.59 5.21
C PRO A 55 -7.68 -5.02 4.01
N ILE A 56 -6.90 -6.09 4.16
CA ILE A 56 -5.98 -6.57 3.11
C ILE A 56 -6.71 -6.94 1.80
N ASP A 57 -7.96 -7.39 1.89
CA ASP A 57 -8.81 -7.72 0.74
C ASP A 57 -9.03 -6.52 -0.20
N VAL A 58 -9.05 -5.29 0.34
CA VAL A 58 -9.18 -4.05 -0.45
C VAL A 58 -7.96 -3.85 -1.36
N CYS A 59 -6.77 -4.21 -0.89
CA CYS A 59 -5.56 -4.14 -1.70
C CYS A 59 -5.62 -5.13 -2.87
N TYR A 60 -6.13 -6.34 -2.67
CA TYR A 60 -6.31 -7.32 -3.74
C TYR A 60 -7.40 -6.90 -4.72
N GLU A 61 -8.50 -6.32 -4.24
CA GLU A 61 -9.54 -5.75 -5.10
C GLU A 61 -8.98 -4.62 -5.98
N LEU A 62 -8.16 -3.73 -5.41
CA LEU A 62 -7.50 -2.64 -6.14
C LEU A 62 -6.64 -3.17 -7.29
N VAL A 63 -5.84 -4.21 -7.04
CA VAL A 63 -5.04 -4.87 -8.08
C VAL A 63 -5.95 -5.43 -9.18
N GLY A 64 -7.04 -6.09 -8.80
CA GLY A 64 -8.04 -6.60 -9.74
C GLY A 64 -8.65 -5.49 -10.61
N ARG A 65 -9.02 -4.35 -10.00
CA ARG A 65 -9.55 -3.18 -10.71
C ARG A 65 -8.54 -2.56 -11.66
N MET A 66 -7.27 -2.42 -11.24
CA MET A 66 -6.21 -1.91 -12.12
C MET A 66 -6.04 -2.80 -13.35
N ARG A 67 -6.03 -4.13 -13.18
CA ARG A 67 -5.97 -5.08 -14.30
C ARG A 67 -7.14 -4.92 -15.28
N LEU A 68 -8.36 -4.73 -14.77
CA LEU A 68 -9.57 -4.60 -15.60
C LEU A 68 -9.64 -3.27 -16.37
N HIS A 69 -9.14 -2.19 -15.78
CA HIS A 69 -9.29 -0.85 -16.33
C HIS A 69 -8.03 -0.30 -17.02
N TRP A 70 -6.88 -0.96 -16.85
CA TRP A 70 -5.65 -0.53 -17.52
C TRP A 70 -5.79 -0.63 -19.04
N LYS A 71 -5.54 0.48 -19.71
CA LYS A 71 -5.44 0.54 -21.17
C LYS A 71 -4.05 1.05 -21.52
N GLY A 72 -3.16 0.11 -21.88
CA GLY A 72 -1.87 0.35 -22.55
C GLY A 72 -1.04 1.47 -21.95
#